data_AF-A0AA41REA9-F1
#
_entry.id   AF-A0AA41REA9-F1
#
_cell.length_a   1.000
_cell.length_b   1.000
_cell.length_c   1.000
_cell.angle_alpha   90.00
_cell.angle_beta   90.00
_cell.angle_gamma   90.00
#
_symmetry.space_group_name_H-M   'P 1'
#
loop_
_entity.id
_entity.type
_entity.pdbx_description
1 polymer ?
#
loop_
_entity_poly.entity_id
_entity_poly.type
_entity_poly.pdbx_seq_one_letter_code
_entity_poly.pdbx_strand_id
1 'polypeptide(L)'
;MIQSISILNVATFHPTTTTTLDDLRQFNYIFGSNGTGKTTISRVIADAAFSTTCGCTWQNGQPLESVVLNRDFVEKNFDQMRGVFTLGEKEKDTEDKIMAAKEGKDKEQEKVNNLRHTLGGNDGTGGKKGELSQLESDTRDKFWVPVEKIKKEKKLDKALKGFLNDKEKCKSKILQETNNNQAALKLLDDLEKRAETIFGDTPTKQPSLPTLSSSLVS
;
A
#
# COMPACT_ATOMS: atom_id res chain seq x y z
N MET A 1 18.31 0.92 19.20
CA MET A 1 18.62 0.98 20.66
C MET A 1 17.37 0.61 21.45
N ILE A 2 17.47 -0.05 22.60
CA ILE A 2 16.31 -0.30 23.48
C ILE A 2 15.95 0.99 24.22
N GLN A 3 14.69 1.41 24.17
CA GLN A 3 14.17 2.60 24.83
C GLN A 3 13.52 2.29 26.18
N SER A 4 12.83 1.15 26.27
CA SER A 4 12.23 0.69 27.53
C SER A 4 12.09 -0.82 27.57
N ILE A 5 12.01 -1.37 28.79
CA ILE A 5 11.77 -2.79 29.05
C ILE A 5 10.58 -2.90 30.00
N SER A 6 9.56 -3.65 29.61
CA SER A 6 8.37 -3.92 30.42
C SER A 6 8.34 -5.37 30.90
N ILE A 7 8.03 -5.57 32.17
CA ILE A 7 8.00 -6.88 32.82
C ILE A 7 6.74 -6.98 33.68
N LEU A 8 5.95 -8.03 33.45
CA LEU A 8 4.72 -8.30 34.17
C LEU A 8 4.57 -9.81 34.40
N ASN A 9 4.21 -10.21 35.61
CA ASN A 9 3.84 -11.60 35.94
C ASN A 9 4.89 -12.66 35.56
N VAL A 10 6.18 -12.38 35.79
CA VAL A 10 7.27 -13.33 35.54
C VAL A 10 8.24 -13.35 36.72
N ALA A 11 8.62 -14.55 37.17
CA ALA A 11 9.56 -14.79 38.27
C ALA A 11 9.18 -14.02 39.55
N THR A 12 9.96 -13.01 39.94
CA THR A 12 9.76 -12.22 41.16
C THR A 12 9.04 -10.89 40.92
N PHE A 13 8.57 -10.64 39.69
CA PHE A 13 7.81 -9.43 39.36
C PHE A 13 6.32 -9.60 39.67
N HIS A 14 5.67 -8.49 40.03
CA HIS A 14 4.27 -8.48 40.47
C HIS A 14 3.32 -9.07 39.40
N PRO A 15 2.30 -9.86 39.79
CA PRO A 15 1.42 -10.53 38.83
C PRO A 15 0.47 -9.58 38.09
N THR A 16 0.15 -8.42 38.66
CA THR A 16 -0.85 -7.50 38.10
C THR A 16 -0.31 -6.09 37.83
N THR A 17 0.92 -5.79 38.25
CA THR A 17 1.51 -4.45 38.11
C THR A 17 2.75 -4.54 37.25
N THR A 18 2.71 -3.91 36.08
CA THR A 18 3.86 -3.88 35.16
C THR A 18 4.97 -3.04 35.76
N THR A 19 6.17 -3.63 35.83
CA THR A 19 7.38 -2.90 36.14
C THR A 19 8.03 -2.49 34.84
N THR A 20 8.30 -1.19 34.69
CA THR A 20 8.91 -0.62 33.48
C THR A 20 10.27 -0.06 33.84
N LEU A 21 11.30 -0.41 33.07
CA LEU A 21 12.57 0.29 33.04
C LEU A 21 12.56 1.23 31.83
N ASP A 22 12.56 2.52 32.10
CA ASP A 22 12.57 3.62 31.13
C ASP A 22 13.88 4.45 31.24
N ASP A 23 13.98 5.51 30.44
CA ASP A 23 15.16 6.38 30.29
C ASP A 23 16.50 5.63 30.10
N LEU A 24 16.48 4.54 29.34
CA LEU A 24 17.68 3.75 29.06
C LEU A 24 18.69 4.56 28.24
N ARG A 25 19.94 4.56 28.72
CA ARG A 25 21.08 5.21 28.05
C ARG A 25 21.91 4.18 27.30
N GLN A 26 22.96 4.62 26.62
CA GLN A 26 23.89 3.73 25.93
C GLN A 26 24.50 2.69 26.89
N PHE A 27 24.77 3.10 28.13
CA PHE A 27 25.26 2.25 29.21
C PHE A 27 24.29 2.32 30.39
N ASN A 28 23.87 1.17 30.90
CA ASN A 28 22.96 1.07 32.05
C ASN A 28 23.54 0.07 33.04
N TYR A 29 23.49 0.40 34.33
CA TYR A 29 23.95 -0.46 35.42
C TYR A 29 22.76 -0.81 36.30
N ILE A 30 22.40 -2.10 36.36
CA ILE A 30 21.27 -2.60 37.15
C ILE A 30 21.82 -3.50 38.26
N PHE A 31 21.57 -3.13 39.50
CA PHE A 31 22.06 -3.84 40.69
C PHE A 31 20.89 -4.18 41.64
N GLY A 32 21.09 -5.20 42.46
CA GLY A 32 20.10 -5.69 43.43
C GLY A 32 20.57 -6.99 44.07
N SER A 33 19.93 -7.41 45.16
CA SER A 33 20.23 -8.66 45.84
C SER A 33 19.91 -9.90 45.00
N ASN A 34 20.34 -11.07 45.45
CA ASN A 34 19.99 -12.33 44.78
C ASN A 34 18.46 -12.52 44.78
N GLY A 35 17.92 -12.94 43.63
CA GLY A 35 16.47 -13.12 43.48
C GLY A 35 15.67 -11.86 43.12
N THR A 36 16.28 -10.68 42.93
CA THR A 36 15.53 -9.46 42.55
C THR A 36 15.13 -9.38 41.07
N GLY A 37 15.28 -10.45 40.30
CA GLY A 37 14.84 -10.48 38.89
C GLY A 37 15.85 -9.97 37.85
N LYS A 38 17.11 -9.70 38.21
CA LYS A 38 18.17 -9.28 37.25
C LYS A 38 18.31 -10.25 36.06
N THR A 39 18.37 -11.55 36.34
CA THR A 39 18.43 -12.59 35.29
C THR A 39 17.15 -12.63 34.45
N THR A 40 16.00 -12.28 35.02
CA THR A 40 14.75 -12.17 34.27
C THR A 40 14.81 -11.03 33.26
N ILE A 41 15.35 -9.87 33.65
CA ILE A 41 15.56 -8.74 32.74
C ILE A 41 16.45 -9.18 31.57
N SER A 42 17.56 -9.89 31.84
CA SER A 42 18.45 -10.33 30.76
C SER A 42 17.79 -11.36 29.83
N ARG A 43 16.93 -12.25 30.35
CA ARG A 43 16.15 -13.18 29.53
C ARG A 43 15.13 -12.48 28.62
N VAL A 44 14.45 -11.45 29.11
CA VAL A 44 13.52 -10.63 28.30
C VAL A 44 14.26 -9.91 27.16
N ILE A 45 15.50 -9.47 27.39
CA ILE A 45 16.34 -8.85 26.34
C ILE A 45 16.84 -9.90 25.32
N ALA A 46 17.16 -11.11 25.80
CA ALA A 46 17.70 -12.18 24.97
C ALA A 46 16.65 -12.77 24.00
N ASP A 47 15.41 -12.90 24.47
CA ASP A 47 14.33 -13.52 23.70
C ASP A 47 13.01 -12.77 23.92
N ALA A 48 12.51 -12.13 22.86
CA ALA A 48 11.22 -11.45 22.87
C ALA A 48 10.03 -12.42 23.04
N ALA A 49 10.22 -13.72 22.76
CA ALA A 49 9.21 -14.76 22.97
C ALA A 49 9.28 -15.37 24.38
N PHE A 50 10.23 -14.95 25.23
CA PHE A 50 10.39 -15.46 26.59
C PHE A 50 9.12 -15.34 27.44
N SER A 51 8.33 -14.27 27.22
CA SER A 51 7.01 -14.12 27.83
C SER A 51 6.10 -13.25 26.96
N THR A 52 4.83 -13.61 26.87
CA THR A 52 3.80 -12.79 26.20
C THR A 52 3.46 -11.51 26.96
N THR A 53 3.84 -11.42 28.24
CA THR A 53 3.55 -10.27 29.12
C THR A 53 4.74 -9.34 29.30
N CYS A 54 5.89 -9.65 28.69
CA CYS A 54 7.11 -8.86 28.78
C CYS A 54 7.57 -8.41 27.39
N GLY A 55 8.35 -7.33 27.32
CA GLY A 55 8.90 -6.90 26.03
C GLY A 55 9.90 -5.77 26.12
N CYS A 56 10.61 -5.56 25.02
CA CYS A 56 11.51 -4.43 24.82
C CYS A 56 10.94 -3.51 23.74
N THR A 57 10.87 -2.22 24.04
CA THR A 57 10.57 -1.19 23.04
C THR A 57 11.86 -0.73 22.41
N TRP A 58 11.96 -0.86 21.08
CA TRP A 58 13.15 -0.46 20.33
C TRP A 58 12.94 0.89 19.65
N GLN A 59 14.00 1.68 19.59
CA GLN A 59 14.06 2.92 18.84
C GLN A 59 13.65 2.67 17.38
N ASN A 60 12.72 3.49 16.87
CA ASN A 60 12.12 3.36 15.53
C ASN A 60 11.41 2.02 15.27
N GLY A 61 11.07 1.26 16.32
CA GLY A 61 10.39 -0.03 16.19
C GLY A 61 11.23 -1.12 15.50
N GLN A 62 12.56 -0.94 15.42
CA GLN A 62 13.47 -1.90 14.80
C GLN A 62 14.28 -2.66 15.86
N PRO A 63 13.98 -3.95 16.10
CA PRO A 63 14.80 -4.80 16.95
C PRO A 63 16.22 -4.94 16.40
N LEU A 64 17.22 -4.83 17.26
CA LEU A 64 18.61 -5.15 16.93
C LEU A 64 18.95 -6.54 17.48
N GLU A 65 19.99 -7.15 16.92
CA GLU A 65 20.57 -8.38 17.47
C GLU A 65 21.04 -8.15 18.92
N SER A 66 20.48 -8.89 19.87
CA SER A 66 20.85 -8.81 21.29
C SER A 66 21.82 -9.92 21.65
N VAL A 67 22.96 -9.55 22.25
CA VAL A 67 23.95 -10.50 22.78
C VAL A 67 23.89 -10.44 24.30
N VAL A 68 23.41 -11.52 24.91
CA VAL A 68 23.20 -11.61 26.36
C VAL A 68 24.10 -12.67 26.95
N LEU A 69 25.04 -12.25 27.80
CA LEU A 69 25.85 -13.13 28.62
C LEU A 69 25.16 -13.34 29.97
N ASN A 70 24.49 -14.47 30.14
CA ASN A 70 23.86 -14.87 31.39
C ASN A 70 24.13 -16.36 31.69
N ARG A 71 23.54 -16.89 32.78
CA ARG A 71 23.71 -18.30 33.14
C ARG A 71 23.23 -19.25 32.04
N ASP A 72 22.12 -18.92 31.38
CA ASP A 72 21.54 -19.74 30.31
C ASP A 72 22.49 -19.81 29.09
N PHE A 73 23.16 -18.70 28.77
CA PHE A 73 24.21 -18.68 27.74
C PHE A 73 25.39 -19.56 28.12
N VAL A 74 25.84 -19.52 29.38
CA VAL A 74 26.96 -20.35 29.85
C VAL A 74 26.59 -21.83 29.80
N GLU A 75 25.43 -22.21 30.35
CA GLU A 75 24.94 -23.60 30.32
C GLU A 75 24.80 -24.11 28.88
N LYS A 76 24.18 -23.33 27.98
CA LYS A 76 23.97 -23.74 26.59
C LYS A 76 25.27 -23.93 25.80
N ASN A 77 26.28 -23.10 26.04
CA ASN A 77 27.48 -23.06 25.20
C ASN A 77 28.71 -23.74 25.85
N PHE A 78 28.71 -23.98 27.16
CA PHE A 78 29.89 -24.45 27.90
C PHE A 78 29.70 -25.76 28.69
N ASP A 79 28.55 -26.45 28.61
CA ASP A 79 28.28 -27.71 29.35
C ASP A 79 29.12 -28.93 28.89
N GLN A 80 30.03 -28.79 27.93
CA GLN A 80 30.94 -29.86 27.50
C GLN A 80 32.41 -29.47 27.64
N MET A 81 32.89 -29.36 28.88
CA MET A 81 34.33 -29.44 29.13
C MET A 81 34.81 -30.91 29.11
N ARG A 82 35.18 -31.39 27.93
CA ARG A 82 36.31 -32.33 27.77
C ARG A 82 37.38 -31.69 26.89
N GLY A 83 38.20 -30.84 27.50
CA GLY A 83 39.64 -30.71 27.24
C GLY A 83 40.13 -30.35 25.83
N VAL A 84 39.28 -29.97 24.88
CA VAL A 84 39.72 -29.48 23.57
C VAL A 84 38.88 -28.26 23.19
N PHE A 85 39.49 -27.09 23.38
CA PHE A 85 39.10 -25.87 22.70
C PHE A 85 39.43 -26.04 21.21
N THR A 86 38.56 -26.67 20.42
CA THR A 86 38.60 -26.52 18.97
C THR A 86 37.77 -25.29 18.57
N LEU A 87 38.20 -24.12 19.04
CA LEU A 87 37.92 -22.86 18.36
C LEU A 87 38.81 -22.83 17.11
N GLY A 88 38.25 -22.71 15.91
CA GLY A 88 39.08 -22.42 14.75
C GLY A 88 38.49 -22.78 13.40
N GLU A 89 38.31 -24.08 13.11
CA GLU A 89 38.12 -24.50 11.71
C GLU A 89 36.65 -24.63 11.30
N LYS A 90 35.82 -25.30 12.11
CA LYS A 90 34.38 -25.43 11.85
C LYS A 90 33.61 -24.14 12.10
N GLU A 91 34.04 -23.34 13.06
CA GLU A 91 33.44 -22.03 13.34
C GLU A 91 33.74 -21.05 12.22
N LYS A 92 34.96 -21.02 11.68
CA LYS A 92 35.32 -20.11 10.59
C LYS A 92 34.54 -20.37 9.31
N ASP A 93 34.39 -21.63 8.88
CA ASP A 93 33.54 -21.95 7.70
C ASP A 93 32.06 -21.60 7.96
N THR A 94 31.59 -21.75 9.20
CA THR A 94 30.22 -21.36 9.59
C THR A 94 30.06 -19.84 9.64
N GLU A 95 31.04 -19.11 10.17
CA GLU A 95 31.11 -17.65 10.22
C GLU A 95 31.17 -17.06 8.80
N ASP A 96 32.01 -17.62 7.93
CA ASP A 96 32.14 -17.21 6.53
C ASP A 96 30.81 -17.42 5.78
N LYS A 97 30.14 -18.55 6.02
CA LYS A 97 28.79 -18.81 5.48
C LYS A 97 27.74 -17.85 6.01
N ILE A 98 27.77 -17.53 7.30
CA ILE A 98 26.85 -16.55 7.92
C ILE A 98 27.10 -15.15 7.35
N MET A 99 28.36 -14.75 7.20
CA MET A 99 28.75 -13.47 6.63
C MET A 99 28.30 -13.36 5.17
N ALA A 100 28.56 -14.38 4.35
CA ALA A 100 28.09 -14.43 2.96
C ALA A 100 26.55 -14.38 2.87
N ALA A 101 25.85 -15.07 3.78
CA ALA A 101 24.39 -15.02 3.84
C ALA A 101 23.87 -13.63 4.26
N LYS A 102 24.53 -12.97 5.23
CA LYS A 102 24.20 -11.59 5.64
C LYS A 102 24.43 -10.61 4.50
N GLU A 103 25.56 -10.68 3.80
CA GLU A 103 25.82 -9.85 2.61
C GLU A 103 24.79 -10.07 1.50
N GLY A 104 24.40 -11.33 1.26
CA GLY A 104 23.36 -11.67 0.30
C GLY A 104 22.01 -11.05 0.67
N LYS A 105 21.64 -11.12 1.96
CA LYS A 105 20.42 -10.51 2.48
C LYS A 105 20.45 -8.99 2.35
N ASP A 106 21.57 -8.35 2.68
CA ASP A 106 21.69 -6.89 2.63
C ASP A 106 21.61 -6.38 1.19
N LYS A 107 22.25 -7.06 0.24
CA LYS A 107 22.12 -6.76 -1.20
C LYS A 107 20.69 -6.88 -1.68
N GLU A 108 19.97 -7.93 -1.26
CA GLU A 108 18.58 -8.11 -1.66
C GLU A 108 17.66 -7.07 -1.02
N GLN A 109 17.92 -6.71 0.24
CA GLN A 109 17.20 -5.64 0.93
C GLN A 109 17.41 -4.28 0.25
N GLU A 110 18.64 -3.99 -0.20
CA GLU A 110 18.95 -2.79 -0.97
C GLU A 110 18.19 -2.75 -2.30
N LYS A 111 18.15 -3.87 -3.04
CA LYS A 111 17.34 -3.96 -4.27
C LYS A 111 15.85 -3.73 -3.99
N VAL A 112 15.30 -4.33 -2.94
CA VAL A 112 13.90 -4.14 -2.55
C VAL A 112 13.61 -2.67 -2.23
N ASN A 113 14.53 -2.00 -1.51
CA ASN A 113 14.39 -0.59 -1.18
C ASN A 113 14.45 0.27 -2.46
N ASN A 114 15.40 0.01 -3.36
CA ASN A 114 15.52 0.72 -4.64
C ASN A 114 14.29 0.54 -5.54
N LEU A 115 13.74 -0.68 -5.61
CA LEU A 115 12.50 -0.96 -6.34
C LEU A 115 11.29 -0.24 -5.73
N ARG A 116 11.19 -0.21 -4.39
CA ARG A 116 10.14 0.55 -3.70
C ARG A 116 10.24 2.05 -3.99
N HIS A 117 11.44 2.61 -3.94
CA HIS A 117 11.67 4.02 -4.30
C HIS A 117 11.34 4.30 -5.76
N THR A 118 11.68 3.41 -6.69
CA THR A 118 11.34 3.58 -8.11
C THR A 118 9.82 3.53 -8.34
N LEU A 119 9.12 2.65 -7.62
CA LEU A 119 7.66 2.48 -7.76
C LEU A 119 6.87 3.63 -7.13
N GLY A 120 7.23 4.07 -5.91
CA GLY A 120 6.46 5.01 -5.10
C GLY A 120 7.12 6.37 -4.84
N GLY A 121 8.32 6.62 -5.35
CA GLY A 121 9.07 7.83 -5.00
C GLY A 121 9.60 7.83 -3.57
N ASN A 122 10.23 8.93 -3.15
CA ASN A 122 10.77 9.08 -1.79
C ASN A 122 9.69 9.39 -0.75
N ASP A 123 8.52 9.84 -1.21
CA ASP A 123 7.35 10.30 -0.45
C ASP A 123 6.19 9.29 -0.46
N GLY A 124 6.30 8.19 -1.22
CA GLY A 124 5.24 7.19 -1.38
C GLY A 124 4.14 7.58 -2.37
N THR A 125 4.17 8.81 -2.90
CA THR A 125 3.19 9.36 -3.84
C THR A 125 3.78 9.67 -5.22
N GLY A 126 5.09 9.62 -5.37
CA GLY A 126 5.81 9.83 -6.62
C GLY A 126 6.15 8.55 -7.38
N GLY A 127 7.31 8.57 -8.05
CA GLY A 127 7.82 7.44 -8.84
C GLY A 127 6.92 7.08 -10.03
N LYS A 128 7.00 5.82 -10.47
CA LYS A 128 6.19 5.31 -11.59
C LYS A 128 4.68 5.40 -11.35
N LYS A 129 4.22 5.26 -10.10
CA LYS A 129 2.80 5.44 -9.75
C LYS A 129 2.35 6.88 -9.91
N GLY A 130 3.16 7.84 -9.46
CA GLY A 130 2.91 9.26 -9.67
C GLY A 130 2.89 9.64 -11.14
N GLU A 131 3.88 9.18 -11.92
CA GLU A 131 3.94 9.38 -13.37
C GLU A 131 2.68 8.84 -14.08
N LEU A 132 2.22 7.64 -13.71
CA LEU A 132 1.01 7.05 -14.26
C LEU A 132 -0.23 7.89 -13.92
N SER A 133 -0.39 8.29 -12.65
CA SER A 133 -1.51 9.13 -12.22
C SER A 133 -1.53 10.48 -12.94
N GLN A 134 -0.36 11.10 -13.14
CA GLN A 134 -0.24 12.35 -13.88
C GLN A 134 -0.62 12.16 -15.35
N LEU A 135 -0.09 11.12 -15.99
CA LEU A 135 -0.40 10.81 -17.39
C LEU A 135 -1.89 10.53 -17.59
N GLU A 136 -2.53 9.82 -16.65
CA GLU A 136 -3.96 9.56 -16.68
C GLU A 136 -4.80 10.84 -16.56
N SER A 137 -4.38 11.76 -15.67
CA SER A 137 -4.99 13.07 -15.49
C SER A 137 -4.84 13.94 -16.74
N ASP A 138 -3.63 14.04 -17.28
CA ASP A 138 -3.32 14.82 -18.47
C ASP A 138 -4.10 14.30 -19.68
N THR A 139 -4.20 12.97 -19.83
CA THR A 139 -4.98 12.34 -20.90
C THR A 139 -6.47 12.66 -20.78
N ARG A 140 -7.00 12.58 -19.56
CA ARG A 140 -8.40 12.94 -19.29
C ARG A 140 -8.69 14.38 -19.63
N ASP A 141 -7.81 15.31 -19.24
CA ASP A 141 -8.02 16.72 -19.48
C ASP A 141 -7.88 17.06 -20.97
N LYS A 142 -6.94 16.44 -21.70
CA LYS A 142 -6.85 16.56 -23.17
C LYS A 142 -8.11 16.09 -23.88
N PHE A 143 -8.68 14.94 -23.49
CA PHE A 143 -9.93 14.44 -24.08
C PHE A 143 -11.14 15.31 -23.72
N TRP A 144 -11.08 16.02 -22.58
CA TRP A 144 -12.18 16.86 -22.15
C TRP A 144 -12.31 18.17 -22.95
N VAL A 145 -11.22 18.74 -23.47
CA VAL A 145 -11.24 20.01 -24.22
C VAL A 145 -12.31 20.07 -25.33
N PRO A 146 -12.39 19.10 -26.28
CA PRO A 146 -13.43 19.12 -27.30
C PRO A 146 -14.84 18.86 -26.72
N VAL A 147 -14.96 18.02 -25.69
CA VAL A 147 -16.24 17.73 -25.04
C VAL A 147 -16.79 18.98 -24.33
N GLU A 148 -15.93 19.77 -23.71
CA GLU A 148 -16.31 21.02 -23.06
C GLU A 148 -16.86 22.04 -24.07
N LYS A 149 -16.26 22.11 -25.27
CA LYS A 149 -16.77 22.95 -26.37
C LYS A 149 -18.18 22.52 -26.78
N ILE A 150 -18.39 21.23 -27.00
CA ILE A 150 -19.71 20.66 -27.34
C ILE A 150 -20.74 20.94 -26.24
N LYS A 151 -20.34 20.80 -24.96
CA LYS A 151 -21.19 21.09 -23.80
C LYS A 151 -21.62 22.56 -23.74
N LYS A 152 -20.73 23.50 -24.09
CA LYS A 152 -21.07 24.94 -24.12
C LYS A 152 -22.09 25.26 -25.20
N GLU A 153 -22.02 24.58 -26.33
CA GLU A 153 -22.92 24.78 -27.46
C GLU A 153 -24.31 24.16 -27.22
N LYS A 154 -24.45 23.21 -26.29
CA LYS A 154 -25.71 22.55 -25.85
C LYS A 154 -26.52 21.84 -26.94
N LYS A 155 -26.08 21.86 -28.20
CA LYS A 155 -26.78 21.23 -29.33
C LYS A 155 -26.84 19.71 -29.27
N LEU A 156 -25.86 19.09 -28.59
CA LEU A 156 -25.75 17.63 -28.45
C LEU A 156 -26.05 17.13 -27.02
N ASP A 157 -26.56 17.98 -26.13
CA ASP A 157 -26.79 17.65 -24.71
C ASP A 157 -27.72 16.44 -24.53
N LYS A 158 -28.77 16.35 -25.36
CA LYS A 158 -29.71 15.22 -25.33
C LYS A 158 -29.07 13.92 -25.81
N ALA A 159 -28.22 13.98 -26.83
CA ALA A 159 -27.56 12.81 -27.42
C ALA A 159 -26.44 12.25 -26.52
N LEU A 160 -25.73 13.13 -25.80
CA LEU A 160 -24.59 12.79 -24.94
C LEU A 160 -24.94 12.81 -23.45
N LYS A 161 -26.23 12.73 -23.12
CA LYS A 161 -26.73 12.76 -21.74
C LYS A 161 -26.08 11.66 -20.91
N GLY A 162 -25.56 12.03 -19.74
CA GLY A 162 -24.90 11.12 -18.80
C GLY A 162 -23.38 11.06 -18.93
N PHE A 163 -22.81 11.49 -20.06
CA PHE A 163 -21.36 11.57 -20.27
C PHE A 163 -20.82 13.00 -20.07
N LEU A 164 -21.60 14.03 -20.44
CA LEU A 164 -21.19 15.45 -20.39
C LEU A 164 -20.93 16.03 -18.99
N ASN A 165 -21.15 15.28 -17.91
CA ASN A 165 -20.92 15.73 -16.53
C ASN A 165 -19.81 14.96 -15.81
N ASP A 166 -19.18 13.99 -16.46
CA ASP A 166 -18.19 13.12 -15.85
C ASP A 166 -17.02 12.89 -16.82
N LYS A 167 -15.87 13.50 -16.50
CA LYS A 167 -14.67 13.45 -17.32
C LYS A 167 -14.15 12.02 -17.49
N GLU A 168 -14.26 11.17 -16.47
CA GLU A 168 -13.76 9.79 -16.51
C GLU A 168 -14.65 8.90 -17.37
N LYS A 169 -15.97 9.05 -17.25
CA LYS A 169 -16.92 8.35 -18.15
C LYS A 169 -16.74 8.77 -19.60
N CYS A 170 -16.50 10.06 -19.85
CA CYS A 170 -16.19 10.55 -21.19
C CYS A 170 -14.90 9.93 -21.74
N LYS A 171 -13.81 9.96 -20.99
CA LYS A 171 -12.54 9.31 -21.39
C LYS A 171 -12.74 7.83 -21.71
N SER A 172 -13.42 7.11 -20.81
CA SER A 172 -13.69 5.67 -20.98
C SER A 172 -14.54 5.40 -22.23
N LYS A 173 -15.56 6.22 -22.48
CA LYS A 173 -16.43 6.08 -23.65
C LYS A 173 -15.69 6.41 -24.94
N ILE A 174 -14.87 7.47 -24.96
CA ILE A 174 -14.03 7.82 -26.13
C ILE A 174 -13.10 6.65 -26.47
N LEU A 175 -12.41 6.08 -25.49
CA LEU A 175 -11.53 4.92 -25.72
C LEU A 175 -12.30 3.69 -26.22
N GLN A 176 -13.50 3.45 -25.68
CA GLN A 176 -14.37 2.36 -26.13
C GLN A 176 -14.80 2.55 -27.59
N GLU A 177 -15.21 3.76 -27.96
CA GLU A 177 -15.64 4.07 -29.33
C GLU A 177 -14.46 4.03 -30.31
N THR A 178 -13.26 4.49 -29.93
CA THR A 178 -12.07 4.38 -30.79
C THR A 178 -11.76 2.93 -31.16
N ASN A 179 -12.00 1.98 -30.26
CA ASN A 179 -11.71 0.56 -30.51
C ASN A 179 -12.84 -0.18 -31.24
N ASN A 180 -14.10 0.17 -30.99
CA ASN A 180 -15.24 -0.62 -31.44
C ASN A 180 -16.09 0.06 -32.52
N ASN A 181 -15.98 1.37 -32.69
CA ASN A 181 -16.82 2.11 -33.62
C ASN A 181 -16.33 1.94 -35.05
N GLN A 182 -17.19 1.39 -35.91
CA GLN A 182 -16.95 1.22 -37.34
C GLN A 182 -17.74 2.24 -38.19
N ALA A 183 -18.43 3.18 -37.55
CA ALA A 183 -19.19 4.20 -38.27
C ALA A 183 -18.26 5.15 -39.01
N ALA A 184 -18.66 5.56 -40.22
CA ALA A 184 -17.94 6.56 -40.97
C ALA A 184 -17.91 7.89 -40.21
N LEU A 185 -16.73 8.50 -40.14
CA LEU A 185 -16.56 9.82 -39.53
C LEU A 185 -17.41 10.86 -40.27
N LYS A 186 -18.19 11.62 -39.51
CA LYS A 186 -19.03 12.73 -40.00
C LYS A 186 -18.59 14.04 -39.37
N LEU A 187 -18.85 15.13 -40.09
CA LEU A 187 -18.62 16.48 -39.59
C LEU A 187 -19.56 16.78 -38.43
N LEU A 188 -19.09 17.58 -37.47
CA LEU A 188 -19.86 17.95 -36.29
C LEU A 188 -21.21 18.57 -36.65
N ASP A 189 -21.24 19.48 -37.63
CA ASP A 189 -22.46 20.16 -38.11
C ASP A 189 -23.52 19.18 -38.64
N ASP A 190 -23.12 18.07 -39.28
CA ASP A 190 -24.05 17.04 -39.77
C ASP A 190 -24.65 16.25 -38.59
N LEU A 191 -23.84 15.99 -37.56
CA LEU A 191 -24.28 15.33 -36.34
C LEU A 191 -25.24 16.21 -35.53
N GLU A 192 -25.01 17.53 -35.47
CA GLU A 192 -25.91 18.48 -34.81
C GLU A 192 -27.29 18.51 -35.47
N LYS A 193 -27.36 18.64 -36.81
CA LYS A 193 -28.64 18.61 -37.55
C LYS A 193 -29.41 17.32 -37.36
N ARG A 194 -28.70 16.20 -37.34
CA ARG A 194 -29.31 14.88 -37.07
C ARG A 194 -29.84 14.80 -35.64
N ALA A 195 -29.10 15.31 -34.67
CA ALA A 195 -29.53 15.33 -33.27
C ALA A 195 -30.78 16.21 -33.08
N GLU A 196 -30.87 17.36 -33.75
CA GLU A 196 -32.09 18.19 -33.76
C GLU A 196 -33.29 17.44 -34.34
N THR A 197 -33.08 16.65 -35.40
CA THR A 197 -34.16 15.87 -36.03
C THR A 197 -34.64 14.73 -35.13
N ILE A 198 -33.71 14.01 -34.48
CA ILE A 198 -34.02 12.81 -33.70
C ILE A 198 -34.51 13.16 -32.28
N PHE A 199 -33.93 14.19 -31.67
CA PHE A 199 -34.23 14.62 -30.30
C PHE A 199 -35.04 15.92 -30.24
N GLY A 200 -35.58 16.35 -31.38
CA GLY A 200 -36.54 17.44 -31.52
C GLY A 200 -37.92 17.09 -30.99
N ASP A 201 -38.92 17.91 -31.31
CA ASP A 201 -40.28 17.69 -30.80
C ASP A 201 -40.87 16.39 -31.33
N THR A 202 -41.49 15.63 -30.44
CA THR A 202 -42.12 14.36 -30.80
C THR A 202 -43.30 14.67 -31.72
N PRO A 203 -43.34 14.17 -32.97
CA PRO A 203 -44.42 14.50 -33.88
C PRO A 203 -45.77 14.06 -33.30
N THR A 204 -46.71 15.00 -33.25
CA THR A 204 -48.04 14.76 -32.69
C THR A 204 -48.82 13.86 -33.64
N LYS A 205 -49.36 12.75 -33.12
CA LYS A 205 -50.19 11.83 -33.90
C LYS A 205 -51.45 12.59 -34.34
N GLN A 206 -51.53 12.93 -35.62
CA GLN A 206 -52.74 13.49 -36.21
C GLN A 206 -53.85 12.42 -36.16
N PRO A 207 -55.09 12.79 -35.81
CA PRO A 207 -56.21 11.87 -35.86
C PRO A 207 -56.39 11.36 -37.29
N SER A 208 -56.72 10.06 -37.43
CA SER A 208 -57.04 9.48 -38.72
C SER A 208 -58.21 10.23 -39.35
N LEU A 209 -58.06 10.64 -40.61
CA LEU A 209 -59.14 11.26 -41.36
C LEU A 209 -60.40 10.38 -41.26
N PRO A 210 -61.59 10.97 -40.99
CA PRO A 210 -62.82 10.21 -40.97
C PRO A 210 -63.00 9.54 -42.33
N THR A 211 -63.35 8.24 -42.31
CA THR A 211 -63.76 7.52 -43.50
C THR A 211 -64.97 8.22 -44.10
N LEU A 212 -64.79 8.84 -45.26
CA LEU A 212 -65.88 9.43 -46.03
C LEU A 212 -66.88 8.31 -46.35
N SER A 213 -68.09 8.40 -45.79
CA SER A 213 -69.18 7.52 -46.16
C SER A 213 -69.53 7.77 -47.64
N SER A 214 -69.59 6.69 -48.42
CA SER A 214 -69.96 6.70 -49.84
C SER A 214 -71.39 7.18 -50.13
N SER A 215 -72.09 7.70 -49.13
CA SER A 215 -73.44 8.30 -49.22
C SER A 215 -73.43 9.77 -49.62
N LEU A 216 -72.26 10.39 -49.87
CA LEU A 216 -72.12 11.78 -50.32
C LEU A 216 -71.79 11.90 -51.82
N VAL A 217 -71.83 10.79 -52.56
CA VAL A 217 -71.76 10.78 -54.03
C VAL A 217 -73.08 10.20 -54.55
N SER A 218 -74.09 11.06 -54.66
CA SER A 218 -75.32 10.82 -55.43
C SER A 218 -75.79 12.13 -56.02
#